data_AF-A0A7S1X953-F1
#
_entry.id   AF-A0A7S1X953-F1
#
_cell.length_a   1.000
_cell.length_b   1.000
_cell.length_c   1.000
_cell.angle_alpha   90.00
_cell.angle_beta   90.00
_cell.angle_gamma   90.00
#
_symmetry.space_group_name_H-M   'P 1'
#
loop_
_entity.id
_entity.type
_entity.pdbx_description
1 polymer ?
#
loop_
_entity_poly.entity_id
_entity_poly.type
_entity_poly.pdbx_seq_one_letter_code
_entity_poly.pdbx_strand_id
1 'polypeptide(L)'
;TFISELNDTHVENALRIRHVPPLLDIPEAVSAFKVATGRRLIVLGYNATLTQNEEAPVQPKRHFDQIKAQTQINAETYESVRQLAAHPAVTVVILSGADRNRLPGTLC
;
A
#
# COMPACT_ATOMS: atom_id res chain seq x y z
N THR A 1 16.78 -24.12 -14.71
CA THR A 1 16.06 -22.82 -14.73
C THR A 1 14.65 -23.00 -14.20
N PHE A 2 13.80 -23.85 -14.78
CA PHE A 2 12.47 -24.17 -14.20
C PHE A 2 12.47 -24.71 -12.76
N ILE A 3 13.44 -25.58 -12.41
CA ILE A 3 13.50 -26.18 -11.06
C ILE A 3 13.88 -25.14 -9.98
N SER A 4 14.71 -24.14 -10.31
CA SER A 4 15.07 -23.07 -9.37
C SER A 4 13.91 -22.10 -9.17
N GLU A 5 13.19 -21.73 -10.24
CA GLU A 5 12.02 -20.83 -10.16
C GLU A 5 10.86 -21.43 -9.34
N LEU A 6 10.65 -22.75 -9.46
CA LEU A 6 9.67 -23.47 -8.63
C LEU A 6 10.07 -23.51 -7.15
N ASN A 7 11.37 -23.57 -6.87
CA ASN A 7 11.87 -23.57 -5.51
C ASN A 7 11.70 -22.19 -4.85
N ASP A 8 11.98 -21.11 -5.60
CA ASP A 8 11.73 -19.74 -5.15
C ASP A 8 10.24 -19.51 -4.87
N THR A 9 9.36 -19.97 -5.76
CA THR A 9 7.90 -19.91 -5.57
C THR A 9 7.46 -20.68 -4.33
N HIS A 10 8.05 -21.85 -4.03
CA HIS A 10 7.71 -22.63 -2.83
C HIS A 10 8.17 -21.93 -1.54
N VAL A 11 9.36 -21.32 -1.55
CA VAL A 11 9.90 -20.58 -0.40
C VAL A 11 9.06 -19.34 -0.13
N GLU A 12 8.73 -18.56 -1.16
CA GLU A 12 7.82 -17.40 -1.05
C GLU A 12 6.44 -17.81 -0.54
N ASN A 13 5.90 -18.92 -1.04
CA ASN A 13 4.62 -19.45 -0.60
C ASN A 13 4.65 -19.90 0.87
N ALA A 14 5.73 -20.54 1.32
CA ALA A 14 5.93 -20.95 2.70
C ALA A 14 6.14 -19.75 3.64
N LEU A 15 6.84 -18.71 3.20
CA LEU A 15 6.99 -17.45 3.95
C LEU A 15 5.64 -16.73 4.10
N ARG A 16 4.81 -16.72 3.06
CA ARG A 16 3.43 -16.24 3.11
C ARG A 16 2.58 -17.02 4.11
N ILE A 17 2.76 -18.34 4.22
CA ILE A 17 2.08 -19.21 5.20
C ILE A 17 2.53 -18.90 6.64
N ARG A 18 3.79 -18.46 6.86
CA ARG A 18 4.36 -18.13 8.18
C ARG A 18 3.87 -16.81 8.80
N HIS A 19 2.92 -16.11 8.18
CA HIS A 19 2.17 -14.98 8.74
C HIS A 19 2.97 -13.73 9.15
N VAL A 20 4.24 -13.60 8.77
CA VAL A 20 4.97 -12.34 8.93
C VAL A 20 5.58 -11.96 7.58
N PRO A 21 5.00 -10.97 6.86
CA PRO A 21 5.66 -10.41 5.71
C PRO A 21 7.05 -9.92 6.14
N PRO A 22 8.11 -10.11 5.33
CA PRO A 22 9.39 -9.51 5.63
C PRO A 22 9.20 -8.00 5.81
N LEU A 23 9.81 -7.46 6.88
CA LEU A 23 9.78 -6.02 7.12
C LEU A 23 10.49 -5.32 5.96
N LEU A 24 9.91 -4.23 5.47
CA LEU A 24 10.55 -3.39 4.48
C LEU A 24 11.75 -2.69 5.13
N ASP A 25 12.95 -2.93 4.62
CA ASP A 25 14.13 -2.16 5.00
C ASP A 25 14.01 -0.74 4.42
N ILE A 26 13.54 0.19 5.26
CA ILE A 26 13.27 1.57 4.85
C ILE A 26 14.56 2.28 4.40
N PRO A 27 15.69 2.22 5.14
CA PRO A 27 16.95 2.79 4.68
C PRO A 27 17.38 2.29 3.29
N GLU A 28 17.33 0.98 3.06
CA GLU A 28 17.69 0.38 1.78
C GLU A 28 16.74 0.83 0.67
N ALA A 29 15.43 0.77 0.89
CA ALA A 29 14.42 1.18 -0.08
C ALA A 29 14.57 2.66 -0.48
N VAL A 30 14.83 3.54 0.49
CA VAL A 30 15.07 4.97 0.23
C VAL A 30 16.37 5.19 -0.53
N SER A 31 17.43 4.47 -0.18
CA SER A 31 18.72 4.53 -0.89
C SER A 31 18.56 4.11 -2.34
N ALA A 32 17.95 2.94 -2.57
CA ALA A 32 17.66 2.40 -3.89
C ALA A 32 16.80 3.38 -4.73
N PHE A 33 15.77 3.97 -4.13
CA PHE A 33 14.91 4.96 -4.79
C PHE A 33 15.67 6.23 -5.22
N LYS A 34 16.67 6.66 -4.44
CA LYS A 34 17.49 7.85 -4.74
C LYS A 34 18.50 7.59 -5.84
N VAL A 35 19.15 6.43 -5.84
CA VAL A 35 20.20 6.10 -6.82
C VAL A 35 19.65 5.53 -8.14
N ALA A 36 18.38 5.12 -8.16
CA ALA A 36 17.72 4.61 -9.36
C ALA A 36 17.79 5.63 -10.51
N THR A 37 18.32 5.18 -11.65
CA THR A 37 18.36 5.96 -12.89
C THR A 37 17.10 5.66 -13.72
N GLY A 38 16.46 6.69 -14.28
CA GLY A 38 15.27 6.54 -15.13
C GLY A 38 13.93 6.69 -14.40
N ARG A 39 12.89 6.04 -14.92
CA ARG A 39 11.51 6.15 -14.43
C ARG A 39 11.31 5.28 -13.19
N ARG A 40 10.67 5.83 -12.17
CA ARG A 40 10.38 5.17 -10.89
C ARG A 40 8.86 5.02 -10.75
N LEU A 41 8.42 3.80 -10.46
CA LEU A 41 7.01 3.49 -10.23
C LEU A 41 6.81 3.20 -8.74
N ILE A 42 5.84 3.89 -8.13
CA ILE A 42 5.41 3.64 -6.75
C ILE A 42 3.96 3.15 -6.82
N VAL A 43 3.70 1.96 -6.27
CA VAL A 43 2.36 1.38 -6.21
C VAL A 43 1.90 1.32 -4.75
N LEU A 44 0.78 1.97 -4.45
CA LEU A 44 0.23 2.08 -3.10
C LEU A 44 -1.18 1.49 -3.06
N GLY A 45 -1.48 0.74 -2.00
CA GLY A 45 -2.87 0.43 -1.65
C GLY A 45 -3.58 1.68 -1.12
N TYR A 46 -4.91 1.73 -1.21
CA TYR A 46 -5.68 2.84 -0.63
C TYR A 46 -5.96 2.62 0.86
N ASN A 47 -6.71 1.57 1.20
CA ASN A 47 -7.11 1.27 2.58
C ASN A 47 -5.89 0.85 3.42
N ALA A 48 -5.86 1.29 4.68
CA ALA A 48 -4.80 0.99 5.66
C ALA A 48 -3.37 1.44 5.25
N THR A 49 -3.25 2.14 4.12
CA THR A 49 -1.99 2.67 3.57
C THR A 49 -2.07 4.19 3.40
N LEU A 50 -3.18 4.70 2.83
CA LEU A 50 -3.42 6.14 2.63
C LEU A 50 -4.49 6.70 3.59
N THR A 51 -5.32 5.83 4.16
CA THR A 51 -6.39 6.20 5.09
C THR A 51 -5.91 6.14 6.54
N GLN A 52 -6.53 6.92 7.43
CA GLN A 52 -6.30 6.76 8.86
C GLN A 52 -6.64 5.33 9.31
N ASN A 53 -5.73 4.67 10.03
CA ASN A 53 -6.02 3.42 10.71
C ASN A 53 -6.80 3.74 11.99
N GLU A 54 -8.12 3.74 11.91
CA GLU A 54 -8.92 3.56 13.12
C GLU A 54 -9.04 2.04 13.36
N GLU A 55 -8.47 1.55 14.46
CA GLU A 55 -8.71 0.18 14.92
C GLU A 55 -10.22 -0.04 15.00
N ALA A 56 -10.73 -1.05 14.30
CA ALA A 56 -12.13 -1.41 14.40
C ALA A 56 -12.45 -1.67 15.88
N PRO A 57 -13.45 -0.98 16.48
CA PRO A 57 -13.74 -1.16 17.89
C PRO A 57 -14.08 -2.63 18.13
N VAL A 58 -13.32 -3.29 19.01
CA VAL A 58 -13.56 -4.66 19.45
C VAL A 58 -14.83 -4.66 20.32
N GLN A 59 -16.01 -4.59 19.68
CA GLN A 59 -17.28 -4.72 20.40
C GLN A 59 -17.83 -6.14 20.25
N PRO A 60 -18.21 -6.79 21.37
CA PRO A 60 -18.78 -8.12 21.34
C PRO A 60 -20.21 -8.04 20.80
N LYS A 61 -20.41 -8.59 19.60
CA LYS A 61 -21.70 -9.08 19.08
C LYS A 61 -22.91 -8.19 19.40
N ARG A 62 -23.12 -7.13 18.62
CA ARG A 62 -24.45 -6.66 18.17
C ARG A 62 -24.26 -5.48 17.22
N HIS A 63 -25.05 -5.48 16.16
CA HIS A 63 -25.12 -4.52 15.06
C HIS A 63 -24.13 -4.73 13.89
N PHE A 64 -24.66 -5.36 12.84
CA PHE A 64 -24.15 -5.37 11.47
C PHE A 64 -24.29 -3.98 10.79
N ASP A 65 -24.29 -2.89 11.56
CA ASP A 65 -24.13 -1.57 10.92
C ASP A 65 -22.67 -1.46 10.57
N GLN A 66 -22.42 -1.63 9.27
CA GLN A 66 -21.20 -1.29 8.55
C GLN A 66 -20.20 -0.57 9.44
N ILE A 67 -19.11 -1.27 9.76
CA ILE A 67 -17.85 -0.63 10.12
C ILE A 67 -17.58 0.34 8.97
N LYS A 68 -17.96 1.61 9.14
CA LYS A 68 -17.64 2.69 8.24
C LYS A 68 -16.13 2.86 8.39
N ALA A 69 -15.37 2.05 7.66
CA ALA A 69 -13.97 2.32 7.44
C ALA A 69 -13.92 3.74 6.87
N GLN A 70 -13.47 4.69 7.68
CA GLN A 70 -13.36 6.06 7.25
C GLN A 70 -12.35 6.08 6.12
N THR A 71 -12.84 6.33 4.90
CA THR A 71 -12.01 6.42 3.70
C THR A 71 -11.30 7.78 3.63
N GLN A 72 -11.17 8.51 4.74
CA GLN A 72 -10.51 9.81 4.75
C GLN A 72 -9.00 9.61 4.63
N ILE A 73 -8.41 10.26 3.64
CA ILE A 73 -6.97 10.26 3.42
C ILE A 73 -6.31 11.07 4.53
N ASN A 74 -5.21 10.56 5.09
CA ASN A 74 -4.38 11.35 5.98
C ASN A 74 -3.71 12.50 5.19
N ALA A 75 -3.90 13.74 5.63
CA ALA A 75 -3.38 14.94 4.98
C ALA A 75 -1.84 14.91 4.80
N GLU A 76 -1.10 14.39 5.78
CA GLU A 76 0.35 14.26 5.71
C GLU A 76 0.77 13.25 4.63
N THR A 77 0.06 12.12 4.55
CA THR A 77 0.29 11.10 3.53
C THR A 77 -0.06 11.63 2.14
N TYR A 78 -1.15 12.38 2.01
CA TYR A 78 -1.54 13.02 0.76
C TYR A 78 -0.45 13.98 0.25
N GLU A 79 0.05 14.87 1.12
CA GLU A 79 1.09 15.82 0.71
C GLU A 79 2.40 15.13 0.35
N SER A 80 2.77 14.05 1.05
CA SER A 80 3.93 13.23 0.70
C SER A 80 3.81 12.59 -0.68
N VAL A 81 2.66 11.98 -0.97
CA VAL A 81 2.37 11.39 -2.28
C VAL A 81 2.34 12.45 -3.38
N ARG A 82 1.76 13.62 -3.09
CA ARG A 82 1.72 14.75 -4.01
C ARG A 82 3.12 15.25 -4.38
N GLN A 83 4.02 15.38 -3.40
CA GLN A 83 5.40 15.78 -3.64
C GLN A 83 6.17 14.75 -4.48
N LEU A 84 5.95 13.46 -4.22
CA LEU A 84 6.54 12.38 -5.03
C LEU A 84 6.03 12.41 -6.48
N ALA A 85 4.72 12.57 -6.66
CA ALA A 85 4.09 12.61 -7.98
C ALA A 85 4.46 13.87 -8.79
N ALA A 86 4.88 14.96 -8.13
CA ALA A 86 5.35 16.16 -8.82
C ALA A 86 6.70 15.95 -9.54
N HIS A 87 7.45 14.91 -9.20
CA HIS A 87 8.72 14.62 -9.86
C HIS A 87 8.47 13.97 -11.24
N PRO A 88 9.03 14.51 -12.36
CA PRO A 88 8.68 14.08 -13.72
C PRO A 88 9.03 12.62 -14.05
N ALA A 89 10.04 12.07 -13.38
CA ALA A 89 10.44 10.68 -13.50
C ALA A 89 9.73 9.72 -12.53
N VAL A 90 8.78 10.19 -11.71
CA VAL A 90 8.06 9.37 -10.73
C VAL A 90 6.62 9.21 -11.20
N THR A 91 6.14 7.97 -11.21
CA THR A 91 4.74 7.64 -11.45
C THR A 91 4.20 6.98 -10.19
N VAL A 92 3.12 7.54 -9.63
CA VAL A 92 2.43 6.96 -8.48
C VAL A 92 1.12 6.35 -8.95
N VAL A 93 0.88 5.09 -8.59
CA VAL A 93 -0.36 4.37 -8.87
C VAL A 93 -1.01 3.99 -7.55
N ILE A 94 -2.28 4.34 -7.41
CA ILE A 94 -3.07 3.99 -6.21
C ILE A 94 -4.09 2.93 -6.61
N LEU A 95 -4.04 1.78 -5.93
CA LEU A 95 -4.96 0.68 -6.12
C LEU A 95 -5.97 0.64 -4.98
N SER A 96 -7.25 0.68 -5.34
CA SER A 96 -8.36 0.56 -4.38
C SER A 96 -9.36 -0.49 -4.84
N GLY A 97 -9.85 -1.29 -3.88
CA GLY A 97 -10.98 -2.18 -4.09
C GLY A 97 -12.34 -1.51 -3.85
N ALA A 98 -12.37 -0.21 -3.52
CA ALA A 98 -13.61 0.53 -3.33
C ALA A 98 -14.20 0.98 -4.67
N ASP A 99 -15.54 1.09 -4.73
CA ASP A 99 -16.21 1.73 -5.86
C ASP A 99 -15.67 3.13 -6.11
N ARG A 100 -15.56 3.52 -7.39
CA ARG A 100 -15.01 4.82 -7.80
C ARG A 100 -15.73 6.00 -7.13
N ASN A 101 -17.04 5.90 -6.91
CA ASN A 101 -17.85 6.94 -6.26
C ASN A 101 -17.54 7.11 -4.76
N ARG A 102 -16.82 6.16 -4.16
CA ARG A 102 -16.40 6.20 -2.75
C ARG A 102 -14.95 6.68 -2.57
N LEU A 103 -14.22 6.84 -3.67
CA LEU A 103 -12.89 7.44 -3.68
C LEU A 103 -13.02 8.97 -3.72
N PRO A 104 -12.18 9.70 -2.96
CA PRO A 104 -12.17 11.15 -3.02
C PRO A 104 -11.71 11.60 -4.42
N GLY A 105 -12.37 12.63 -4.96
CA GLY A 105 -12.06 13.17 -6.28
C GLY A 105 -10.63 13.70 -6.42
N THR A 106 -9.95 13.96 -5.30
CA THR A 106 -8.55 14.40 -5.24
C THR A 106 -7.53 13.35 -5.71
N LEU A 107 -7.96 12.09 -5.88
CA LEU A 107 -7.14 11.01 -6.44
C LEU A 107 -7.54 10.61 -7.88
N CYS A 108 -8.51 11.31 -8.47
CA CYS A 108 -9.00 11.07 -9.83
C CYS A 108 -8.42 12.07 -10.83
#